data_AF-A0A7V3MJV7-F1
#
_entry.id   AF-A0A7V3MJV7-F1
#
_cell.length_a   1.000
_cell.length_b   1.000
_cell.length_c   1.000
_cell.angle_alpha   90.00
_cell.angle_beta   90.00
_cell.angle_gamma   90.00
#
_symmetry.space_group_name_H-M   'P 1'
#
loop_
_entity.id
_entity.type
_entity.pdbx_description
1 polymer ?
#
loop_
_entity_poly.entity_id
_entity_poly.type
_entity_poly.pdbx_seq_one_letter_code
_entity_poly.pdbx_strand_id
1 'polypeptide(L)'
;MHAITQNVVTEWSFVSSRTYPDPFNDVELDVVFAGENGKQMRVPAFWAGDSVWRVRFSSAESGAFGYRTVCSDQGNPDLHGIQGSFQVTPYTGSNPIYRHGPIRAAADRRHFEHADGTPFFWLADTQWMGLCKRLSWPEDFQTLTNDRARKGFSVV
;
A
#
# COMPACT_ATOMS: atom_id res chain seq x y z
N MET A 1 19.21 10.11 2.04
CA MET A 1 17.88 10.02 2.69
C MET A 1 16.95 9.32 1.72
N HIS A 2 16.31 8.22 2.11
CA HIS A 2 15.38 7.50 1.22
C HIS A 2 14.13 8.35 1.03
N ALA A 3 13.62 8.47 -0.20
CA ALA A 3 12.42 9.22 -0.53
C ALA A 3 11.40 8.29 -1.18
N ILE A 4 10.14 8.44 -0.81
CA ILE A 4 9.00 7.77 -1.42
C ILE A 4 8.01 8.82 -1.92
N THR A 5 7.10 8.42 -2.80
CA THR A 5 6.15 9.36 -3.42
C THR A 5 4.80 9.32 -2.73
N GLN A 6 4.22 10.50 -2.47
CA GLN A 6 2.88 10.68 -1.91
C GLN A 6 1.83 9.87 -2.69
N ASN A 7 0.89 9.26 -1.97
CA ASN A 7 -0.18 8.39 -2.48
C ASN A 7 0.29 7.14 -3.25
N VAL A 8 1.60 6.91 -3.44
CA VAL A 8 2.13 5.74 -4.13
C VAL A 8 2.60 4.71 -3.08
N VAL A 9 2.17 3.46 -3.25
CA VAL A 9 2.59 2.36 -2.37
C VAL A 9 4.09 2.10 -2.54
N THR A 10 4.81 2.08 -1.42
CA THR A 10 6.18 1.61 -1.32
C THR A 10 6.22 0.35 -0.46
N GLU A 11 6.98 -0.65 -0.91
CA GLU A 11 7.19 -1.89 -0.17
C GLU A 11 8.60 -1.90 0.44
N TRP A 12 8.69 -2.23 1.72
CA TRP A 12 9.95 -2.48 2.42
C TRP A 12 10.03 -3.91 2.91
N SER A 13 11.26 -4.40 3.06
CA SER A 13 11.54 -5.76 3.51
C SER A 13 12.43 -5.75 4.74
N PHE A 14 12.15 -6.64 5.67
CA PHE A 14 12.96 -6.97 6.83
C PHE A 14 13.29 -8.46 6.78
N VAL A 15 14.52 -8.82 7.13
CA VAL A 15 15.01 -10.20 7.01
C VAL A 15 15.48 -10.67 8.37
N SER A 16 14.95 -11.80 8.83
CA SER A 16 15.33 -12.42 10.10
C SER A 16 16.45 -13.45 9.90
N SER A 17 17.49 -13.42 10.72
CA SER A 17 18.43 -14.54 10.83
C SER A 17 17.86 -15.70 11.64
N ARG A 18 16.88 -15.42 12.52
CA ARG A 18 16.13 -16.44 13.27
C ARG A 18 15.10 -17.12 12.35
N THR A 19 15.07 -18.44 12.38
CA THR A 19 14.06 -19.28 11.71
C THR A 19 12.90 -19.57 12.64
N TYR A 20 11.69 -19.57 12.09
CA TYR A 20 10.47 -19.97 12.78
C TYR A 20 9.86 -21.19 12.08
N PRO A 21 9.34 -22.19 12.82
CA PRO A 21 8.69 -23.36 12.22
C PRO A 21 7.42 -22.99 11.44
N ASP A 22 6.63 -22.05 11.97
CA ASP A 22 5.42 -21.53 11.33
C ASP A 22 5.43 -19.99 11.33
N PRO A 23 6.26 -19.34 10.49
CA PRO A 23 6.44 -17.89 10.51
C PRO A 23 5.16 -17.10 10.25
N PHE A 24 4.23 -17.70 9.49
CA PHE A 24 2.97 -17.06 9.13
C PHE A 24 2.03 -16.95 10.33
N ASN A 25 1.96 -17.99 11.17
CA ASN A 25 1.06 -18.01 12.32
C ASN A 25 1.73 -17.53 13.62
N ASP A 26 3.04 -17.69 13.77
CA ASP A 26 3.74 -17.47 15.04
C ASP A 26 4.31 -16.06 15.21
N VAL A 27 4.49 -15.31 14.12
CA VAL A 27 5.19 -14.02 14.13
C VAL A 27 4.30 -12.91 13.57
N GLU A 28 3.90 -12.00 14.45
CA GLU A 28 3.26 -10.74 14.07
C GLU A 28 4.32 -9.65 13.98
N LEU A 29 4.35 -8.93 12.87
CA LEU A 29 5.21 -7.77 12.69
C LEU A 29 4.36 -6.58 12.23
N ASP A 30 4.48 -5.48 12.95
CA ASP A 30 3.95 -4.19 12.53
C ASP A 30 5.07 -3.20 12.29
N VAL A 31 4.80 -2.19 11.47
CA VAL A 31 5.65 -1.00 11.35
C VAL A 31 4.82 0.22 11.73
N VAL A 32 5.32 0.96 12.71
CA VAL A 32 4.72 2.22 13.16
C VAL A 32 5.43 3.37 12.47
N PHE A 33 4.75 4.01 11.54
CA PHE A 33 5.18 5.20 10.83
C PHE A 33 4.70 6.45 11.57
N ALA A 34 5.51 7.49 11.64
CA ALA A 34 5.17 8.75 12.28
C ALA A 34 5.63 9.94 11.43
N GLY A 35 4.72 10.84 11.11
CA GLY A 35 5.04 12.14 10.49
C GLY A 35 5.45 13.18 11.52
N GLU A 36 5.96 14.33 11.07
CA GLU A 36 6.36 15.45 11.94
C GLU A 36 5.20 16.04 12.77
N ASN A 37 3.96 15.86 12.31
CA ASN A 37 2.76 16.27 13.06
C ASN A 37 2.44 15.33 14.25
N GLY A 38 3.25 14.29 14.48
CA GLY A 38 3.07 13.33 15.56
C GLY A 38 2.01 12.26 15.29
N LYS A 39 1.31 12.33 14.16
CA LYS A 39 0.32 11.32 13.76
C LYS A 39 1.04 10.01 13.45
N GLN A 40 0.60 8.93 14.10
CA GLN A 40 1.16 7.60 13.91
C GLN A 40 0.22 6.74 13.07
N MET A 41 0.81 5.89 12.23
CA MET A 41 0.13 4.85 11.47
C MET A 41 0.82 3.52 11.76
N ARG A 42 0.10 2.61 12.42
CA ARG A 42 0.55 1.23 12.61
C ARG A 42 0.05 0.41 11.43
N VAL A 43 0.98 -0.14 10.67
CA VAL A 43 0.69 -0.89 9.45
C VAL A 43 1.21 -2.33 9.61
N PRO A 44 0.36 -3.34 9.42
CA PRO A 44 0.78 -4.72 9.50
C PRO A 44 1.74 -5.05 8.36
N ALA A 45 2.85 -5.67 8.72
CA ALA A 45 3.69 -6.40 7.79
C ALA A 45 3.11 -7.81 7.59
N PHE A 46 3.57 -8.48 6.55
CA PHE A 46 3.20 -9.85 6.22
C PHE A 46 4.45 -10.69 5.97
N TRP A 47 4.38 -11.98 6.32
CA TRP A 47 5.40 -12.94 5.93
C TRP A 47 5.36 -13.11 4.41
N ALA A 48 6.51 -12.90 3.77
CA ALA A 48 6.66 -12.87 2.31
C ALA A 48 7.42 -14.08 1.77
N GLY A 49 7.51 -15.16 2.55
CA GLY A 49 8.30 -16.35 2.23
C GLY A 49 9.65 -16.35 2.96
N ASP A 50 10.17 -17.56 3.19
CA ASP A 50 11.47 -17.81 3.81
C ASP A 50 11.64 -17.02 5.12
N SER A 51 12.69 -16.20 5.23
CA SER A 51 12.97 -15.36 6.38
C SER A 51 12.61 -13.89 6.16
N VAL A 52 11.68 -13.58 5.25
CA VAL A 52 11.37 -12.21 4.82
C VAL A 52 9.98 -11.78 5.29
N TRP A 53 9.91 -10.60 5.90
CA TRP A 53 8.67 -9.89 6.18
C TRP A 53 8.64 -8.60 5.38
N ARG A 54 7.47 -8.24 4.86
CA ARG A 54 7.30 -7.01 4.09
C ARG A 54 6.17 -6.17 4.60
N VAL A 55 6.31 -4.85 4.48
CA VAL A 55 5.25 -3.88 4.75
C VAL A 55 5.02 -3.05 3.51
N ARG A 56 3.76 -2.71 3.23
CA ARG A 56 3.38 -1.79 2.16
C ARG A 56 2.80 -0.53 2.78
N PHE A 57 3.44 0.60 2.51
CA PHE A 57 3.07 1.88 3.08
C PHE A 57 2.82 2.91 1.98
N SER A 58 1.82 3.76 2.18
CA SER A 58 1.55 4.94 1.38
C SER A 58 1.05 6.04 2.31
N SER A 59 1.45 7.28 2.06
CA SER A 59 1.03 8.45 2.81
C SER A 59 0.39 9.47 1.89
N ALA A 60 -0.74 10.02 2.32
CA ALA A 60 -1.35 11.20 1.69
C ALA A 60 -0.65 12.50 2.13
N GLU A 61 0.17 12.47 3.18
CA GLU A 61 0.88 13.62 3.71
C GLU A 61 2.35 13.58 3.24
N SER A 62 2.82 14.67 2.62
CA SER A 62 4.23 14.86 2.28
C SER A 62 5.03 15.38 3.49
N GLY A 63 6.34 15.16 3.49
CA GLY A 63 7.25 15.63 4.54
C GLY A 63 8.11 14.53 5.13
N ALA A 64 8.78 14.83 6.26
CA ALA A 64 9.65 13.89 6.94
C ALA A 64 8.84 12.87 7.74
N PHE A 65 9.28 11.61 7.71
CA PHE A 65 8.72 10.52 8.48
C PHE A 65 9.81 9.72 9.18
N GLY A 66 9.48 9.24 10.37
CA GLY A 66 10.18 8.16 11.06
C GLY A 66 9.38 6.86 11.00
N TYR A 67 10.05 5.72 11.19
CA TYR A 67 9.37 4.46 11.44
C TYR A 67 10.07 3.65 12.54
N ARG A 68 9.32 2.75 13.17
CA ARG A 68 9.85 1.69 14.03
C ARG A 68 9.11 0.38 13.80
N THR A 69 9.81 -0.75 13.81
CA THR A 69 9.19 -2.08 13.74
C THR A 69 8.80 -2.57 15.13
N VAL A 70 7.70 -3.31 15.21
CA VAL A 70 7.16 -3.91 16.44
C VAL A 70 6.81 -5.36 16.14
N CYS A 71 7.73 -6.26 16.49
CA CYS A 71 7.55 -7.72 16.38
C CYS A 71 6.96 -8.32 17.67
N SER A 72 6.12 -9.34 17.56
CA SER A 72 5.64 -10.15 18.71
C SER A 72 6.79 -10.85 19.43
N ASP A 73 7.80 -11.33 18.70
CA ASP A 73 9.06 -11.82 19.24
C ASP A 73 10.02 -10.65 19.49
N GLN A 74 9.92 -10.04 20.68
CA GLN A 74 10.75 -8.91 21.09
C GLN A 74 12.24 -9.25 21.20
N GLY A 75 12.59 -10.55 21.27
CA GLY A 75 13.97 -11.03 21.34
C GLY A 75 14.65 -11.13 19.97
N ASN A 76 13.94 -10.87 18.87
CA ASN A 76 14.51 -10.89 17.53
C ASN A 76 14.92 -9.46 17.09
N PRO A 77 16.20 -9.07 17.18
CA PRO A 77 16.65 -7.73 16.80
C PRO A 77 16.59 -7.46 15.29
N ASP A 78 16.45 -8.51 14.47
CA ASP A 78 16.34 -8.39 13.02
C ASP A 78 14.91 -8.01 12.57
N LEU A 79 13.94 -8.08 13.48
CA LEU A 79 12.54 -7.72 13.22
C LEU A 79 11.97 -6.72 14.24
N HIS A 80 12.40 -6.75 15.49
CA HIS A 80 11.89 -5.89 16.56
C HIS A 80 12.76 -4.64 16.75
N GLY A 81 12.11 -3.47 16.86
CA GLY A 81 12.80 -2.23 17.27
C GLY A 81 13.71 -1.62 16.22
N ILE A 82 13.67 -2.07 14.96
CA ILE A 82 14.38 -1.44 13.86
C ILE A 82 13.77 -0.07 13.60
N GLN A 83 14.60 0.95 13.44
CA GLN A 83 14.17 2.33 13.24
C GLN A 83 14.82 2.93 11.99
N GLY A 84 14.14 3.90 11.40
CA GLY A 84 14.69 4.68 10.31
C GLY A 84 13.86 5.92 10.02
N SER A 85 14.34 6.69 9.05
CA SER A 85 13.69 7.92 8.60
C SER A 85 13.71 8.04 7.08
N PHE A 86 12.69 8.66 6.51
CA PHE A 86 12.51 8.84 5.07
C PHE A 86 11.70 10.11 4.78
N GLN A 87 11.65 10.50 3.52
CA GLN A 87 10.85 11.63 3.04
C GLN A 87 9.71 11.14 2.16
N VAL A 88 8.54 11.74 2.30
CA VAL A 88 7.44 11.60 1.35
C VAL A 88 7.40 12.84 0.47
N THR A 89 7.71 12.71 -0.81
CA THR A 89 7.70 13.82 -1.78
C THR A 89 6.35 13.88 -2.50
N PRO A 90 5.89 15.08 -2.92
CA PRO A 90 4.64 15.22 -3.66
C PRO A 90 4.63 14.40 -4.96
N TYR A 91 3.47 13.81 -5.29
CA TYR A 91 3.28 13.14 -6.58
C TYR A 91 3.14 14.18 -7.70
N THR A 92 3.99 14.10 -8.73
CA THR A 92 4.00 15.04 -9.87
C THR A 92 3.51 14.41 -11.17
N GLY A 93 3.06 13.15 -11.15
CA GLY A 93 2.60 12.45 -12.33
C GLY A 93 1.14 12.75 -12.72
N SER A 94 0.64 11.96 -13.67
CA SER A 94 -0.69 12.13 -14.26
C SER A 94 -1.73 11.09 -13.82
N ASN A 95 -1.35 10.08 -13.02
CA ASN A 95 -2.33 9.12 -12.52
C ASN A 95 -3.33 9.83 -11.59
N PRO A 96 -4.64 9.83 -11.89
CA PRO A 96 -5.62 10.58 -11.12
C PRO A 96 -5.74 10.08 -9.68
N ILE A 97 -5.62 8.78 -9.44
CA ILE A 97 -5.71 8.21 -8.09
C ILE A 97 -4.57 8.72 -7.21
N TYR A 98 -3.34 8.74 -7.72
CA TYR A 98 -2.18 9.24 -6.96
C TYR A 98 -2.18 10.76 -6.83
N ARG A 99 -2.74 11.48 -7.79
CA ARG A 99 -2.86 12.94 -7.73
C ARG A 99 -3.87 13.39 -6.67
N HIS A 100 -5.05 12.78 -6.67
CA HIS A 100 -6.17 13.23 -5.83
C HIS A 100 -6.23 12.49 -4.48
N GLY A 101 -5.52 11.37 -4.35
CA GLY A 101 -5.47 10.55 -3.16
C GLY A 101 -6.58 9.49 -3.11
N PRO A 102 -6.69 8.76 -1.99
CA PRO A 102 -7.62 7.64 -1.85
C PRO A 102 -9.08 8.08 -1.98
N ILE A 103 -9.92 7.17 -2.47
CA ILE A 103 -11.37 7.37 -2.59
C ILE A 103 -12.02 7.20 -1.21
N ARG A 104 -12.99 8.07 -0.89
CA ARG A 104 -13.81 8.02 0.33
C ARG A 104 -15.27 8.32 0.00
N ALA A 105 -16.17 7.99 0.94
CA ALA A 105 -17.54 8.53 0.89
C ALA A 105 -17.49 10.04 1.12
N ALA A 106 -18.22 10.80 0.31
CA ALA A 106 -18.37 12.23 0.49
C ALA A 106 -19.08 12.56 1.82
N ALA A 107 -18.94 13.80 2.28
CA ALA A 107 -19.51 14.25 3.56
C ALA A 107 -21.04 14.08 3.62
N ASP A 108 -21.72 14.21 2.47
CA ASP A 108 -23.17 14.01 2.35
C ASP A 108 -23.59 12.52 2.34
N ARG A 109 -22.62 11.61 2.24
CA ARG A 109 -22.77 10.15 2.16
C ARG A 109 -23.62 9.66 0.98
N ARG A 110 -23.66 10.39 -0.12
CA ARG A 110 -24.44 10.05 -1.32
C ARG A 110 -23.59 9.70 -2.54
N HIS A 111 -22.31 10.05 -2.53
CA HIS A 111 -21.39 9.79 -3.63
C HIS A 111 -19.97 9.55 -3.12
N PHE A 112 -19.05 9.24 -4.04
CA PHE A 112 -17.64 9.07 -3.77
C PHE A 112 -16.84 10.29 -4.23
N GLU A 113 -15.78 10.58 -3.49
CA GLU A 113 -14.81 11.62 -3.81
C GLU A 113 -13.41 11.12 -3.46
N HIS A 114 -12.39 11.72 -4.08
CA HIS A 114 -11.02 11.57 -3.64
C HIS A 114 -10.75 12.37 -2.36
N ALA A 115 -9.59 12.14 -1.74
CA ALA A 115 -9.21 12.81 -0.50
C ALA A 115 -9.20 14.35 -0.58
N ASP A 116 -8.93 14.90 -1.76
CA ASP A 116 -8.96 16.34 -2.05
C ASP A 116 -10.35 16.90 -2.38
N GLY A 117 -11.41 16.07 -2.35
CA GLY A 117 -12.78 16.46 -2.68
C GLY A 117 -13.14 16.36 -4.17
N THR A 118 -12.21 15.95 -5.04
CA THR A 118 -12.52 15.71 -6.45
C THR A 118 -13.54 14.57 -6.57
N PRO A 119 -14.68 14.74 -7.26
CA PRO A 119 -15.68 13.67 -7.42
C PRO A 119 -15.09 12.41 -8.09
N PHE A 120 -15.44 11.24 -7.57
CA PHE A 120 -15.10 9.95 -8.18
C PHE A 120 -16.35 9.30 -8.75
N PHE A 121 -16.47 9.28 -10.08
CA PHE A 121 -17.55 8.58 -10.75
C PHE A 121 -17.22 7.09 -10.88
N TRP A 122 -17.96 6.26 -10.15
CA TRP A 122 -17.81 4.80 -10.17
C TRP A 122 -18.49 4.23 -11.41
N LEU A 123 -17.73 4.06 -12.50
CA LEU A 123 -18.15 3.33 -13.68
C LEU A 123 -17.43 1.99 -13.71
N ALA A 124 -18.13 0.92 -13.31
CA ALA A 124 -17.55 -0.39 -13.11
C ALA A 124 -17.97 -1.43 -14.14
N ASP A 125 -17.01 -2.26 -14.53
CA ASP A 125 -17.26 -3.54 -15.19
C ASP A 125 -17.04 -4.68 -14.19
N THR A 126 -17.50 -5.89 -14.52
CA THR A 126 -17.37 -7.05 -13.65
C THR A 126 -16.41 -8.08 -14.25
N GLN A 127 -15.26 -8.32 -13.60
CA GLN A 127 -14.26 -9.29 -14.05
C GLN A 127 -13.93 -10.36 -13.00
N TRP A 128 -14.93 -11.12 -12.53
CA TRP A 128 -14.73 -12.15 -11.49
C TRP A 128 -13.63 -13.18 -11.80
N MET A 129 -13.41 -13.46 -13.08
CA MET A 129 -12.43 -14.46 -13.53
C MET A 129 -11.11 -13.81 -13.98
N GLY A 130 -10.89 -12.54 -13.66
CA GLY A 130 -9.75 -11.75 -14.10
C GLY A 130 -8.39 -12.26 -13.63
N LEU A 131 -8.36 -12.96 -12.49
CA LEU A 131 -7.14 -13.42 -11.82
C LEU A 131 -7.06 -14.95 -11.74
N CYS A 132 -7.63 -15.65 -12.72
CA CYS A 132 -7.53 -17.10 -12.84
C CYS A 132 -7.05 -17.53 -14.23
N LYS A 133 -6.82 -18.84 -14.43
CA LYS A 133 -6.31 -19.40 -15.69
C LYS A 133 -7.20 -19.19 -16.92
N ARG A 134 -8.35 -18.52 -16.77
CA ARG A 134 -9.24 -18.15 -17.90
C ARG A 134 -8.74 -16.91 -18.65
N LEU A 135 -7.94 -16.06 -18.03
CA LEU A 135 -7.25 -14.97 -18.70
C LEU A 135 -5.75 -15.13 -18.48
N SER A 136 -5.01 -15.20 -19.59
CA SER A 136 -3.56 -15.25 -19.58
C SER A 136 -3.00 -13.87 -19.24
N TRP A 137 -1.95 -13.85 -18.40
CA TRP A 137 -1.13 -12.66 -18.21
C TRP A 137 0.14 -12.77 -19.06
N PRO A 138 0.53 -11.71 -19.81
CA PRO A 138 -0.14 -10.42 -19.86
C PRO A 138 -1.29 -10.31 -20.87
N GLU A 139 -1.41 -11.17 -21.88
CA GLU A 139 -2.15 -10.85 -23.12
C GLU A 139 -3.65 -10.58 -22.90
N ASP A 140 -4.38 -11.58 -22.39
CA ASP A 140 -5.84 -11.50 -22.27
C ASP A 140 -6.23 -10.41 -21.27
N PHE A 141 -5.55 -10.37 -20.12
CA PHE A 141 -5.83 -9.39 -19.07
C PHE A 141 -5.55 -7.96 -19.53
N GLN A 142 -4.42 -7.71 -20.22
CA GLN A 142 -4.11 -6.38 -20.76
C GLN A 142 -5.10 -5.98 -21.86
N THR A 143 -5.47 -6.90 -22.75
CA THR A 143 -6.47 -6.62 -23.80
C THR A 143 -7.79 -6.17 -23.17
N LEU A 144 -8.22 -6.89 -22.14
CA LEU A 144 -9.47 -6.65 -21.43
C LEU A 144 -9.46 -5.32 -20.67
N THR A 145 -8.40 -5.05 -19.90
CA THR A 145 -8.27 -3.80 -19.13
C THR A 145 -8.09 -2.57 -20.02
N ASN A 146 -7.34 -2.67 -21.12
CA ASN A 146 -7.19 -1.58 -22.10
C ASN A 146 -8.52 -1.24 -22.79
N ASP A 147 -9.33 -2.25 -23.11
CA ASP A 147 -10.69 -2.02 -23.64
C ASP A 147 -11.58 -1.25 -22.65
N ARG A 148 -11.48 -1.56 -21.35
CA ARG A 148 -12.25 -0.89 -20.29
C ARG A 148 -11.80 0.54 -20.10
N ALA A 149 -10.49 0.76 -20.07
CA ALA A 149 -9.92 2.10 -20.02
C ALA A 149 -10.39 2.97 -21.20
N ARG A 150 -10.38 2.44 -22.44
CA ARG A 150 -10.88 3.16 -23.63
C ARG A 150 -12.37 3.49 -23.56
N LYS A 151 -13.16 2.65 -22.88
CA LYS A 151 -14.60 2.86 -22.66
C LYS A 151 -14.91 3.76 -21.45
N GLY A 152 -13.89 4.20 -20.72
CA GLY A 152 -14.02 5.11 -19.58
C GLY A 152 -14.34 4.43 -18.26
N PHE A 153 -14.27 3.10 -18.16
CA PHE A 153 -14.41 2.41 -16.87
C PHE A 153 -13.30 2.83 -15.91
N SER A 154 -13.69 3.12 -14.67
CA SER A 154 -12.80 3.51 -13.57
C SER A 154 -12.56 2.38 -12.56
N VAL A 155 -13.33 1.29 -12.67
CA VAL A 155 -13.29 0.11 -11.77
C VAL A 155 -13.54 -1.16 -12.60
N VAL A 156 -12.86 -2.26 -12.28
CA VAL A 156 -13.04 -3.60 -12.87
C VAL A 156 -12.99 -4.70 -11.81
#